data_AF-A0A3D1IWZ2-F1
#
_entry.id   AF-A0A3D1IWZ2-F1
#
_cell.length_a   1.000
_cell.length_b   1.000
_cell.length_c   1.000
_cell.angle_alpha   90.00
_cell.angle_beta   90.00
_cell.angle_gamma   90.00
#
_symmetry.space_group_name_H-M   'P 1'
#
loop_
_entity.id
_entity.type
_entity.pdbx_description
1 polymer ?
#
loop_
_entity_poly.entity_id
_entity_poly.type
_entity_poly.pdbx_seq_one_letter_code
_entity_poly.pdbx_strand_id
1 'polypeptide(L)'
;IEPFLLSSSLLGVVAQRLVRKLCVHCRRHDGQLWHAVGCEKCGQTGYQGRVGVYELLQTTDQISAQIHNRASEAEIRAAAQRDGMRTMREDGERWLADGTTTQAELLRVTKD
;
A
#
# COMPACT_ATOMS: atom_id res chain seq x y z
N ILE A 1 7.74 26.11 3.79
CA ILE A 1 9.03 25.65 3.24
C ILE A 1 9.11 26.12 1.80
N GLU A 2 10.23 26.70 1.38
CA GLU A 2 10.41 27.15 0.00
C GLU A 2 10.51 25.93 -0.94
N PRO A 3 9.81 25.90 -2.10
CA PRO A 3 9.78 24.73 -2.98
C PRO A 3 11.16 24.21 -3.43
N PHE A 4 12.12 25.11 -3.62
CA PHE A 4 13.49 24.76 -4.02
C PHE A 4 14.27 23.97 -2.95
N LEU A 5 13.99 24.22 -1.66
CA LEU A 5 14.60 23.46 -0.57
C LEU A 5 14.03 22.04 -0.50
N LEU A 6 12.74 21.86 -0.84
CA LEU A 6 12.12 20.54 -0.89
C LEU A 6 12.62 19.73 -2.09
N SER A 7 12.73 20.34 -3.26
CA SER A 7 13.09 19.65 -4.50
C SER A 7 14.55 19.19 -4.54
N SER A 8 15.44 19.83 -3.79
CA SER A 8 16.87 19.51 -3.75
C SER A 8 17.27 18.49 -2.67
N SER A 9 16.46 18.32 -1.62
CA SER A 9 16.78 17.40 -0.52
C SER A 9 15.86 16.18 -0.43
N LEU A 10 14.67 16.22 -1.05
CA LEU A 10 13.73 15.09 -1.01
C LEU A 10 14.17 14.01 -1.99
N LEU A 11 14.48 12.82 -1.49
CA LEU A 11 14.77 11.64 -2.33
C LEU A 11 13.50 10.85 -2.67
N GLY A 12 12.49 10.94 -1.81
CA GLY A 12 11.21 10.27 -1.99
C GLY A 12 10.33 10.36 -0.75
N VAL A 13 9.10 9.87 -0.89
CA VAL A 13 8.09 9.78 0.16
C VAL A 13 7.58 8.35 0.22
N VAL A 14 7.57 7.77 1.42
CA VAL A 14 6.95 6.47 1.68
C VAL A 14 5.65 6.69 2.44
N ALA A 15 4.56 6.19 1.89
CA ALA A 15 3.31 5.98 2.61
C ALA A 15 3.15 4.50 2.93
N GLN A 16 2.62 4.20 4.12
CA GLN A 16 2.37 2.81 4.53
C GLN A 16 1.07 2.67 5.32
N ARG A 17 0.45 1.49 5.18
CA ARG A 17 -0.64 1.02 6.06
C ARG A 17 -0.38 -0.43 6.45
N LEU A 18 -0.97 -0.87 7.55
CA LEU A 18 -0.85 -2.25 8.03
C LEU A 18 -2.13 -3.02 7.74
N VAL A 19 -2.02 -4.13 7.03
CA VAL A 19 -3.09 -5.13 6.88
C VAL A 19 -2.91 -6.23 7.92
N ARG A 20 -4.03 -6.78 8.42
CA ARG A 20 -4.00 -7.97 9.26
C ARG A 20 -3.62 -9.20 8.44
N LYS A 21 -2.77 -10.06 8.99
CA LYS A 21 -2.43 -11.33 8.35
C LYS A 21 -3.47 -12.38 8.68
N LEU A 22 -3.88 -13.18 7.69
CA LEU A 22 -4.74 -14.34 7.89
C LEU A 22 -4.09 -15.33 8.86
N CYS A 23 -4.91 -15.92 9.73
CA CYS A 23 -4.45 -16.97 10.62
C CYS A 23 -4.04 -18.21 9.82
N VAL A 24 -2.81 -18.67 10.01
CA VAL A 24 -2.27 -19.84 9.28
C VAL A 24 -2.99 -21.15 9.62
N HIS A 25 -3.67 -21.22 10.77
CA HIS A 25 -4.38 -22.42 11.22
C HIS A 25 -5.80 -22.55 10.63
N CYS A 26 -6.42 -21.44 10.22
CA CYS A 26 -7.83 -21.45 9.80
C CYS A 26 -8.13 -20.67 8.51
N ARG A 27 -7.12 -20.14 7.81
CA ARG A 27 -7.35 -19.49 6.51
C ARG A 27 -7.93 -20.48 5.50
N ARG A 28 -8.89 -20.05 4.70
CA ARG A 28 -9.55 -20.87 3.67
C ARG A 28 -9.56 -20.16 2.34
N HIS A 29 -9.33 -20.91 1.26
CA HIS A 29 -9.51 -20.44 -0.12
C HIS A 29 -10.78 -21.08 -0.70
N ASP A 30 -11.63 -20.30 -1.35
CA ASP A 30 -12.89 -20.79 -1.95
C ASP A 30 -12.79 -21.09 -3.46
N GLY A 31 -11.59 -20.96 -4.02
CA GLY A 31 -11.34 -21.08 -5.46
C GLY A 31 -11.12 -19.72 -6.15
N GLN A 32 -11.46 -18.61 -5.48
CA GLN A 32 -11.25 -17.26 -5.99
C GLN A 32 -10.53 -16.36 -4.98
N LEU A 33 -10.91 -16.41 -3.71
CA LEU A 33 -10.43 -15.50 -2.67
C LEU A 33 -10.08 -16.24 -1.38
N TRP A 34 -9.19 -15.62 -0.60
CA TRP A 34 -8.87 -16.04 0.76
C TRP A 34 -9.82 -15.41 1.78
N HIS A 35 -10.22 -16.22 2.75
CA HIS A 35 -11.20 -15.88 3.78
C HIS A 35 -10.66 -16.09 5.20
N ALA A 36 -11.07 -15.19 6.09
CA ALA A 36 -10.83 -15.27 7.52
C ALA A 36 -11.95 -16.06 8.19
N VAL A 37 -11.67 -17.26 8.69
CA VAL A 37 -12.68 -18.17 9.28
C VAL A 37 -12.85 -17.95 10.79
N GLY A 38 -11.75 -17.85 11.53
CA GLY A 38 -11.77 -17.85 12.99
C GLY A 38 -11.51 -19.24 13.58
N CYS A 39 -10.67 -19.30 14.61
CA CYS A 39 -10.43 -20.48 15.42
C CYS A 39 -9.92 -20.04 16.80
N GLU A 40 -9.76 -21.00 17.71
CA GLU A 40 -9.23 -20.74 19.06
C GLU A 40 -7.85 -20.06 19.03
N LYS A 41 -6.95 -20.49 18.12
CA LYS A 41 -5.59 -19.93 18.04
C LYS A 41 -5.57 -18.43 17.75
N CYS A 42 -6.52 -17.94 16.95
CA CYS A 42 -6.63 -16.53 16.60
C CYS A 42 -7.70 -15.77 17.38
N GLY A 43 -8.24 -16.35 18.46
CA GLY A 43 -9.30 -15.73 19.26
C GLY A 43 -10.57 -15.47 18.45
N GLN A 44 -10.92 -16.38 17.53
CA GLN A 44 -12.07 -16.30 16.63
C GLN A 44 -12.07 -15.09 15.68
N THR A 45 -10.94 -14.40 15.50
CA THR A 45 -10.85 -13.24 14.59
C THR A 45 -10.60 -13.63 13.13
N GLY A 46 -9.97 -14.78 12.90
CA GLY A 46 -9.47 -15.22 11.60
C GLY A 46 -8.15 -14.56 11.18
N TYR A 47 -7.55 -13.71 12.02
CA TYR A 47 -6.31 -12.98 11.75
C TYR A 47 -5.29 -13.14 12.88
N GLN A 48 -3.99 -13.17 12.55
CA GLN A 48 -2.89 -13.17 13.52
C GLN A 48 -1.68 -12.41 12.98
N GLY A 49 -1.34 -11.29 13.62
CA GLY A 49 -0.25 -10.42 13.18
C GLY A 49 -0.64 -9.47 12.05
N ARG A 50 0.34 -8.71 11.56
CA ARG A 50 0.17 -7.66 10.55
C ARG A 50 1.34 -7.66 9.56
N VAL A 51 1.11 -7.15 8.36
CA VAL A 51 2.13 -6.88 7.35
C VAL A 51 1.87 -5.53 6.69
N GLY A 52 2.90 -4.88 6.17
CA GLY A 52 2.79 -3.58 5.52
C GLY A 52 2.37 -3.68 4.06
N VAL A 53 1.56 -2.71 3.63
CA VAL A 53 1.44 -2.30 2.23
C VAL A 53 2.05 -0.90 2.10
N TYR A 54 2.74 -0.68 0.99
CA TYR A 54 3.60 0.48 0.79
C TYR A 54 3.29 1.16 -0.54
N GLU A 55 3.39 2.47 -0.53
CA GLU A 55 3.40 3.33 -1.72
C GLU A 55 4.66 4.20 -1.63
N LEU A 56 5.53 4.10 -2.64
CA LEU A 56 6.81 4.78 -2.67
C LEU A 56 6.83 5.74 -3.84
N LEU A 57 6.76 7.03 -3.55
CA LEU A 57 7.03 8.09 -4.50
C LEU A 57 8.53 8.36 -4.49
N GLN A 58 9.21 8.08 -5.59
CA GLN A 58 10.61 8.49 -5.77
C GLN A 58 10.66 9.89 -6.37
N THR A 59 11.51 10.76 -5.85
CA THR A 59 11.67 12.12 -6.39
C THR A 59 12.58 12.06 -7.60
N THR A 60 11.99 11.91 -8.79
CA THR A 60 12.68 12.02 -10.08
C THR A 60 12.88 13.49 -10.47
N ASP A 61 13.67 13.74 -11.53
CA ASP A 61 13.86 15.10 -12.07
C ASP A 61 12.53 15.73 -12.49
N GLN A 62 11.60 14.93 -13.06
CA GLN A 62 10.26 15.39 -13.41
C GLN A 62 9.46 15.84 -12.17
N ILE A 63 9.49 15.03 -11.11
CA ILE A 63 8.80 15.37 -9.85
C ILE A 63 9.44 16.61 -9.20
N SER A 64 10.77 16.70 -9.20
CA SER A 64 11.52 17.85 -8.67
C SER A 64 11.12 19.15 -9.39
N ALA A 65 11.02 19.13 -10.72
CA ALA A 65 10.54 20.25 -11.53
C ALA A 65 9.07 20.59 -11.23
N GLN A 66 8.21 19.59 -11.07
CA GLN A 66 6.80 19.79 -10.71
C GLN A 66 6.64 20.44 -9.32
N ILE A 67 7.46 20.04 -8.34
CA ILE A 67 7.49 20.67 -7.01
C ILE A 67 7.90 22.15 -7.13
N HIS A 68 8.97 22.43 -7.89
CA HIS A 68 9.43 23.80 -8.12
C HIS A 68 8.33 24.68 -8.74
N ASN A 69 7.62 24.13 -9.73
CA ASN A 69 6.54 24.80 -10.45
C ASN A 69 5.18 24.78 -9.71
N ARG A 70 5.12 24.21 -8.50
CA ARG A 70 3.89 24.09 -7.70
C ARG A 70 2.75 23.37 -8.43
N ALA A 71 3.07 22.31 -9.15
CA ALA A 71 2.08 21.44 -9.77
C ALA A 71 1.09 20.88 -8.72
N SER A 72 -0.10 20.52 -9.17
CA SER A 72 -1.12 19.91 -8.32
C SER A 72 -0.69 18.52 -7.84
N GLU A 73 -1.24 18.07 -6.71
CA GLU A 73 -1.04 16.69 -6.22
C GLU A 73 -1.39 15.65 -7.30
N ALA A 74 -2.47 15.89 -8.05
CA ALA A 74 -2.91 15.01 -9.12
C ALA A 74 -1.85 14.86 -10.23
N GLU A 75 -1.20 15.95 -10.64
CA GLU A 75 -0.14 15.93 -11.65
C GLU A 75 1.12 15.21 -11.15
N ILE A 76 1.49 15.43 -9.88
CA ILE A 76 2.62 14.76 -9.23
C ILE A 76 2.34 13.25 -9.11
N ARG A 77 1.15 12.88 -8.64
CA ARG A 77 0.72 11.48 -8.52
C ARG A 77 0.71 10.77 -9.87
N ALA A 78 0.17 11.42 -10.90
CA ALA A 78 0.14 10.86 -12.25
C ALA A 78 1.55 10.68 -12.84
N ALA A 79 2.48 11.61 -12.57
CA ALA A 79 3.88 11.44 -12.94
C ALA A 79 4.54 10.28 -12.21
N ALA A 80 4.38 10.20 -10.89
CA ALA A 80 4.95 9.13 -10.08
C ALA A 80 4.42 7.75 -10.51
N GLN A 81 3.13 7.61 -10.81
CA GLN A 81 2.55 6.36 -11.31
C GLN A 81 3.08 5.97 -12.69
N ARG A 82 3.25 6.94 -13.61
CA ARG A 82 3.90 6.69 -14.90
C ARG A 82 5.35 6.22 -14.74
N ASP A 83 6.05 6.72 -13.73
CA ASP A 83 7.42 6.34 -13.38
C ASP A 83 7.50 5.05 -12.55
N GLY A 84 6.38 4.33 -12.36
CA GLY A 84 6.35 3.00 -11.74
C GLY A 84 6.01 2.97 -10.25
N MET A 85 5.60 4.11 -9.66
CA MET A 85 5.01 4.10 -8.31
C MET A 85 3.76 3.23 -8.29
N ARG A 86 3.77 2.22 -7.41
CA ARG A 86 2.59 1.40 -7.12
C ARG A 86 1.82 1.99 -5.95
N THR A 87 0.51 1.99 -6.08
CA THR A 87 -0.38 2.32 -4.97
C THR A 87 -0.31 1.25 -3.89
N MET A 88 -0.69 1.60 -2.66
CA MET A 88 -0.79 0.62 -1.56
C MET A 88 -1.71 -0.57 -1.91
N ARG A 89 -2.71 -0.34 -2.76
CA ARG A 89 -3.64 -1.38 -3.22
C ARG A 89 -2.94 -2.36 -4.16
N GLU A 90 -2.23 -1.85 -5.16
CA GLU A 90 -1.46 -2.68 -6.11
C GLU A 90 -0.32 -3.42 -5.39
N ASP A 91 0.38 -2.77 -4.47
CA ASP A 91 1.37 -3.44 -3.63
C ASP A 91 0.74 -4.59 -2.83
N GLY A 92 -0.45 -4.35 -2.26
CA GLY A 92 -1.21 -5.34 -1.50
C GLY A 92 -1.64 -6.58 -2.28
N GLU A 93 -1.71 -6.54 -3.62
CA GLU A 93 -2.06 -7.70 -4.44
C GLU A 93 -1.11 -8.87 -4.23
N ARG A 94 0.18 -8.60 -3.94
CA ARG A 94 1.16 -9.65 -3.62
C ARG A 94 0.77 -10.47 -2.38
N TRP A 95 0.11 -9.83 -1.40
CA TRP A 95 -0.37 -10.48 -0.18
C TRP A 95 -1.71 -11.20 -0.37
N LEU A 96 -2.45 -10.89 -1.43
CA LEU A 96 -3.63 -11.64 -1.81
C LEU A 96 -3.24 -12.95 -2.49
N ALA A 97 -2.24 -12.90 -3.38
CA ALA A 97 -1.78 -14.05 -4.15
C ALA A 97 -1.29 -15.21 -3.27
N ASP A 98 -0.59 -14.92 -2.16
CA ASP A 98 -0.05 -15.94 -1.24
C ASP A 98 -0.96 -16.25 -0.03
N GLY A 99 -2.14 -15.62 0.01
CA GLY A 99 -3.09 -15.76 1.11
C GLY A 99 -2.60 -15.21 2.44
N THR A 100 -1.74 -14.19 2.41
CA THR A 100 -1.29 -13.46 3.60
C THR A 100 -2.41 -12.58 4.16
N THR A 101 -3.25 -11.97 3.33
CA THR A 101 -4.41 -11.17 3.77
C THR A 101 -5.66 -11.47 2.93
N THR A 102 -6.79 -10.86 3.28
CA THR A 102 -8.03 -10.95 2.50
C THR A 102 -8.22 -9.71 1.63
N GLN A 103 -8.97 -9.85 0.53
CA GLN A 103 -9.36 -8.70 -0.28
C GLN A 103 -10.14 -7.67 0.53
N ALA A 104 -11.06 -8.13 1.39
CA ALA A 104 -11.83 -7.27 2.28
C ALA A 104 -10.93 -6.45 3.23
N GLU A 105 -9.86 -7.07 3.75
CA GLU A 105 -8.90 -6.39 4.61
C GLU A 105 -8.06 -5.36 3.86
N LEU A 106 -7.59 -5.71 2.66
CA LEU A 106 -6.86 -4.77 1.81
C LEU A 106 -7.73 -3.57 1.46
N LEU A 107 -8.95 -3.80 0.97
CA LEU A 107 -9.92 -2.75 0.65
C LEU A 107 -10.25 -1.87 1.87
N ARG A 108 -10.35 -2.45 3.07
CA ARG A 108 -10.60 -1.70 4.30
C ARG A 108 -9.49 -0.71 4.59
N VAL A 109 -8.23 -1.09 4.37
CA VAL A 109 -7.10 -0.22 4.68
C VAL A 109 -6.68 0.65 3.51
N THR A 110 -6.99 0.35 2.24
CA THR A 110 -6.59 1.17 1.08
C THR A 110 -7.76 1.97 0.48
N LYS A 111 -8.77 2.29 1.28
CA LYS A 111 -9.78 3.28 0.89
C LYS A 111 -9.12 4.65 0.91
N ASP A 112 -9.06 5.25 -0.27
CA ASP A 112 -9.08 6.68 -0.52
C ASP A 112 -10.46 6.98 -1.11
#